data_AF-A0A0P8X4W3-F1
#
_entry.id   AF-A0A0P8X4W3-F1
#
_cell.length_a   1.000
_cell.length_b   1.000
_cell.length_c   1.000
_cell.angle_alpha   90.00
_cell.angle_beta   90.00
_cell.angle_gamma   90.00
#
_symmetry.space_group_name_H-M   'P 1'
#
loop_
_entity.id
_entity.type
_entity.pdbx_description
1 polymer ?
#
loop_
_entity_poly.entity_id
_entity_poly.type
_entity_poly.pdbx_seq_one_letter_code
_entity_poly.pdbx_strand_id
1 'polypeptide(L)'
;MPSLLDVIKKAGVDAVNANNPVNVLYGEVVSINPLSVNIEQRLTLTADFLIVPESLTRYEIDITHGHQYQDNNGSGSTTRTTQPALAPIVIRTGLQPGDKVILLRMQGGQDYLILDKVVEG
;
A
#
# COMPACT_ATOMS: atom_id res chain seq x y z
N MET A 1 17.60 -37.35 12.92
CA MET A 1 18.65 -36.30 12.98
C MET A 1 19.08 -36.02 11.55
N PRO A 2 19.17 -34.75 11.12
CA PRO A 2 19.61 -34.43 9.75
C PRO A 2 21.03 -34.97 9.52
N SER A 3 21.32 -35.48 8.32
CA SER A 3 22.66 -35.98 8.00
C SER A 3 23.64 -34.81 7.87
N LEU A 4 24.93 -35.06 8.09
CA LEU A 4 25.97 -34.04 7.90
C LEU A 4 25.93 -33.43 6.49
N LEU A 5 25.56 -34.23 5.48
CA LEU A 5 25.40 -33.77 4.10
C LEU A 5 24.26 -32.74 3.97
N ASP A 6 23.16 -32.92 4.72
CA ASP A 6 22.03 -31.98 4.72
C ASP A 6 22.41 -30.66 5.39
N VAL A 7 23.22 -30.71 6.45
CA VAL A 7 23.76 -29.51 7.12
C VAL A 7 24.69 -28.74 6.19
N ILE A 8 25.58 -29.42 5.46
CA ILE A 8 26.48 -28.79 4.49
C ILE A 8 25.69 -28.17 3.34
N LYS A 9 24.69 -28.88 2.79
CA LYS A 9 23.81 -28.34 1.74
C LYS A 9 23.04 -27.12 2.22
N LYS A 10 22.48 -27.18 3.44
CA LYS A 10 21.76 -26.04 4.03
C LYS A 10 22.68 -24.84 4.25
N ALA A 11 23.88 -25.03 4.79
CA ALA A 11 24.86 -23.96 4.96
C ALA A 11 25.27 -23.33 3.62
N GLY A 12 25.41 -24.12 2.55
CA GLY A 12 25.68 -23.62 1.21
C GLY A 12 24.53 -22.78 0.64
N VAL A 13 23.29 -23.24 0.82
CA VAL A 13 22.08 -22.49 0.44
C VAL A 13 21.98 -21.19 1.23
N ASP A 14 22.17 -21.24 2.55
CA ASP A 14 22.11 -20.09 3.46
C ASP A 14 23.20 -19.04 3.13
N ALA A 15 24.40 -19.46 2.74
CA ALA A 15 25.47 -18.57 2.32
C ALA A 15 25.18 -17.83 1.00
N VAL A 16 24.59 -18.52 0.01
CA VAL A 16 24.19 -17.91 -1.27
C VAL A 16 23.03 -16.94 -1.06
N ASN A 17 22.07 -17.37 -0.26
CA ASN A 17 20.92 -16.59 0.15
C ASN A 17 21.30 -15.29 0.87
N ALA A 18 22.27 -15.34 1.79
CA ALA A 18 22.79 -14.16 2.49
C ALA A 18 23.38 -13.10 1.55
N ASN A 19 23.78 -13.50 0.33
CA ASN A 19 24.29 -12.57 -0.67
C ASN A 19 23.17 -11.78 -1.39
N ASN A 20 21.92 -12.27 -1.37
CA ASN A 20 20.80 -11.62 -2.03
C ASN A 20 19.50 -11.74 -1.21
N PRO A 21 19.36 -10.94 -0.14
CA PRO A 21 18.31 -11.12 0.87
C PRO A 21 16.90 -10.78 0.35
N VAL A 22 16.79 -10.06 -0.78
CA VAL A 22 15.52 -9.61 -1.34
C VAL A 22 15.56 -9.65 -2.86
N ASN A 23 14.51 -10.21 -3.48
CA ASN A 23 14.29 -10.11 -4.92
C ASN A 23 13.19 -9.09 -5.23
N VAL A 24 13.47 -8.17 -6.14
CA VAL A 24 12.49 -7.22 -6.68
C VAL A 24 11.69 -7.91 -7.78
N LEU A 25 10.37 -7.80 -7.70
CA LEU A 25 9.41 -8.36 -8.65
C LEU A 25 8.43 -7.26 -9.07
N TYR A 26 7.87 -7.40 -10.26
CA TYR A 26 6.76 -6.56 -10.72
C TYR A 26 5.49 -7.40 -10.81
N GLY A 27 4.37 -6.77 -10.48
CA GLY A 27 3.07 -7.39 -10.56
C GLY A 27 1.96 -6.40 -10.84
N GLU A 28 0.78 -6.93 -11.12
CA GLU A 28 -0.45 -6.21 -11.39
C GLU A 28 -1.52 -6.63 -10.39
N VAL A 29 -2.21 -5.67 -9.80
CA VAL A 29 -3.33 -5.92 -8.88
C VAL A 29 -4.52 -6.43 -9.67
N VAL A 30 -4.98 -7.64 -9.38
CA VAL A 30 -6.15 -8.26 -10.06
C VAL A 30 -7.45 -7.92 -9.31
N SER A 31 -7.43 -8.01 -7.98
CA SER A 31 -8.60 -7.73 -7.14
C SER A 31 -8.16 -7.15 -5.80
N ILE A 32 -9.02 -6.37 -5.15
CA ILE A 32 -8.74 -5.71 -3.87
C ILE A 32 -9.44 -6.35 -2.67
N ASN A 33 -10.54 -7.10 -2.88
CA ASN A 33 -11.29 -7.72 -1.81
C ASN A 33 -11.87 -9.08 -2.27
N PRO A 34 -11.13 -10.19 -2.09
CA PRO A 34 -9.82 -10.29 -1.45
C PRO A 34 -8.68 -9.74 -2.33
N LEU A 35 -7.60 -9.24 -1.70
CA LEU A 35 -6.44 -8.72 -2.41
C LEU A 35 -5.73 -9.86 -3.17
N SER A 36 -5.46 -9.63 -4.46
CA SER A 36 -4.79 -10.57 -5.34
C SER A 36 -3.86 -9.83 -6.29
N VAL A 37 -2.59 -10.24 -6.34
CA VAL A 37 -1.57 -9.64 -7.21
C VAL A 37 -1.01 -10.72 -8.13
N ASN A 38 -1.06 -10.47 -9.43
CA ASN A 38 -0.43 -11.33 -10.43
C ASN A 38 1.00 -10.86 -10.66
N ILE A 39 1.98 -11.75 -10.55
CA ILE A 39 3.36 -11.46 -10.93
C ILE A 39 3.68 -12.08 -12.29
N GLU A 40 4.64 -11.51 -13.02
CA GLU A 40 4.98 -11.85 -14.42
C GLU A 40 5.21 -13.35 -14.69
N GLN A 41 5.53 -14.14 -13.66
CA GLN A 41 5.64 -15.60 -13.73
C GLN A 41 4.29 -16.35 -13.70
N ARG A 42 3.17 -15.67 -13.94
CA ARG A 42 1.78 -16.18 -13.84
C ARG A 42 1.40 -16.74 -12.47
N LEU A 43 2.16 -16.38 -11.43
CA LEU A 43 1.81 -16.72 -10.06
C LEU A 43 0.86 -15.64 -9.54
N THR A 44 -0.27 -16.07 -8.98
CA THR A 44 -1.22 -15.18 -8.33
C THR A 44 -1.02 -15.29 -6.82
N LEU A 45 -0.62 -14.19 -6.19
CA LEU A 45 -0.43 -14.08 -4.75
C LEU A 45 -1.73 -13.60 -4.11
N THR A 46 -2.23 -14.36 -3.14
CA THR A 46 -3.37 -13.99 -2.31
C THR A 46 -2.94 -13.10 -1.15
N ALA A 47 -3.90 -12.41 -0.54
CA ALA A 47 -3.69 -11.51 0.60
C ALA A 47 -2.81 -12.09 1.72
N ASP A 48 -2.89 -13.40 1.99
CA ASP A 48 -2.12 -14.07 3.05
C ASP A 48 -0.60 -14.00 2.85
N PHE A 49 -0.14 -13.86 1.60
CA PHE A 49 1.27 -13.77 1.24
C PHE A 49 1.75 -12.33 1.04
N LEU A 50 0.84 -11.36 1.12
CA LEU A 50 1.11 -9.96 0.78
C LEU A 50 1.17 -9.11 2.05
N ILE A 51 2.30 -8.44 2.25
CA ILE A 51 2.46 -7.39 3.25
C ILE A 51 2.19 -6.06 2.55
N VAL A 52 1.12 -5.38 2.95
CA VAL A 52 0.70 -4.09 2.37
C VAL A 52 1.04 -2.97 3.37
N PRO A 53 1.92 -2.03 3.00
CA PRO A 53 2.18 -0.83 3.79
C PRO A 53 0.95 0.06 3.92
N GLU A 54 0.88 0.82 5.02
CA GLU A 54 -0.17 1.82 5.27
C GLU A 54 -0.28 2.85 4.13
N SER A 55 0.85 3.22 3.51
CA SER A 55 0.88 4.17 2.40
C SER A 55 0.05 3.73 1.18
N LEU A 56 -0.17 2.43 1.03
CA LEU A 56 -0.96 1.84 -0.07
C LEU A 56 -2.42 1.56 0.31
N THR A 57 -2.84 2.01 1.50
CA THR A 57 -4.23 1.91 1.97
C THR A 57 -4.99 3.21 1.74
N ARG A 58 -6.33 3.11 1.70
CA ARG A 58 -7.21 4.26 1.49
C ARG A 58 -7.15 5.18 2.71
N TYR A 59 -6.90 6.47 2.47
CA TYR A 59 -6.78 7.48 3.52
C TYR A 59 -7.65 8.68 3.18
N GLU A 60 -8.66 8.92 4.02
CA GLU A 60 -9.62 10.02 3.91
C GLU A 60 -9.49 10.94 5.12
N ILE A 61 -9.56 12.25 4.90
CA ILE A 61 -9.62 13.24 5.97
C ILE A 61 -10.90 14.06 5.83
N ASP A 62 -11.64 14.14 6.92
CA ASP A 62 -12.74 15.09 7.09
C ASP A 62 -12.18 16.48 7.42
N ILE A 63 -11.98 17.29 6.38
CA ILE A 63 -11.58 18.68 6.55
C ILE A 63 -12.84 19.53 6.71
N THR A 64 -13.03 20.10 7.90
CA THR A 64 -14.08 21.10 8.13
C THR A 64 -13.47 22.50 7.99
N HIS A 65 -14.07 23.29 7.11
CA HIS A 65 -13.68 24.68 6.91
C HIS A 65 -14.90 25.58 7.01
N GLY A 66 -14.80 26.63 7.82
CA GLY A 66 -15.88 27.58 8.06
C GLY A 66 -15.35 29.00 8.05
N HIS A 67 -16.13 29.92 7.50
CA HIS A 67 -15.84 31.34 7.53
C HIS A 67 -16.76 32.04 8.53
N GLN A 68 -16.18 32.92 9.35
CA GLN A 68 -16.95 33.93 10.07
C GLN A 68 -16.90 35.22 9.28
N TYR A 69 -18.06 35.83 9.05
CA TYR A 69 -18.16 37.15 8.44
C TYR A 69 -19.16 38.01 9.22
N GLN A 70 -18.93 39.32 9.17
CA GLN A 70 -19.86 40.31 9.70
C GLN A 70 -20.69 40.84 8.54
N ASP A 71 -22.00 40.66 8.63
CA ASP A 71 -22.94 41.26 7.69
C ASP A 71 -23.21 42.70 8.11
N ASN A 72 -22.84 43.67 7.26
CA ASN A 72 -23.01 45.10 7.50
C ASN A 72 -24.24 45.66 6.76
N ASN A 73 -25.26 44.84 6.50
CA ASN A 73 -26.48 45.29 5.86
C ASN A 73 -27.52 45.77 6.90
N GLY A 74 -27.38 47.02 7.34
CA GLY A 74 -28.42 47.77 8.07
C GLY A 74 -28.53 47.51 9.59
N SER A 75 -28.13 48.52 10.38
CA SER A 75 -28.36 48.71 11.83
C SER A 75 -28.23 47.46 12.73
N GLY A 76 -27.10 46.77 12.62
CA GLY A 76 -26.68 45.77 13.61
C GLY A 76 -25.70 44.76 13.02
N SER A 77 -24.43 44.85 13.40
CA SER A 77 -23.41 43.87 12.99
C SER A 77 -23.68 42.53 13.66
N THR A 78 -24.14 41.55 12.89
CA THR A 78 -24.28 40.17 13.37
C THR A 78 -23.16 39.31 12.78
N THR A 79 -22.38 38.65 13.65
CA THR A 79 -21.36 37.68 13.22
C THR A 79 -22.07 36.40 12.79
N ARG A 80 -21.95 36.01 11.52
CA ARG A 80 -22.52 34.77 10.98
C ARG A 80 -21.40 33.81 10.59
N THR A 81 -21.66 32.52 10.74
CA THR A 81 -20.73 31.44 10.41
C THR A 81 -21.31 30.61 9.27
N THR A 82 -20.51 30.30 8.24
CA THR A 82 -20.92 29.39 7.16
C THR A 82 -20.93 27.95 7.66
N GLN A 83 -21.88 27.13 7.21
CA GLN A 83 -21.87 25.70 7.49
C GLN A 83 -20.71 25.02 6.72
N PRO A 84 -20.03 24.01 7.31
CA PRO A 84 -19.02 23.25 6.60
C PRO A 84 -19.65 22.55 5.40
N ALA A 85 -19.16 22.85 4.19
CA ALA A 85 -19.72 22.34 2.94
C ALA A 85 -18.82 21.29 2.25
N LEU A 86 -17.76 20.84 2.90
CA LEU A 86 -16.79 19.93 2.31
C LEU A 86 -17.17 18.47 2.62
N ALA A 87 -17.18 17.65 1.57
CA ALA A 87 -17.18 16.20 1.69
C ALA A 87 -15.79 15.68 2.10
N PRO A 88 -15.67 14.48 2.68
CA PRO A 88 -14.38 13.86 2.99
C PRO A 88 -13.44 13.90 1.79
N ILE A 89 -12.23 14.41 2.00
CA ILE A 89 -11.21 14.49 0.96
C ILE A 89 -10.41 13.20 0.98
N VAL A 90 -10.42 12.49 -0.15
CA VAL A 90 -9.60 11.29 -0.36
C VAL A 90 -8.19 11.73 -0.71
N ILE A 91 -7.24 11.54 0.21
CA ILE A 91 -5.83 11.86 -0.03
C ILE A 91 -5.14 10.68 -0.73
N ARG A 92 -5.49 9.46 -0.33
CA ARG A 92 -4.99 8.23 -0.95
C ARG A 92 -6.15 7.31 -1.28
N THR A 93 -6.21 6.87 -2.53
CA THR A 93 -7.24 5.93 -3.00
C THR A 93 -6.94 4.49 -2.60
N GLY A 94 -5.69 4.18 -2.23
CA GLY A 94 -5.21 2.83 -1.97
C GLY A 94 -4.86 2.07 -3.25
N LEU A 95 -4.64 0.75 -3.16
CA LEU A 95 -4.49 -0.14 -4.32
C LEU A 95 -5.81 -0.31 -5.07
N GLN A 96 -5.75 -0.32 -6.40
CA GLN A 96 -6.89 -0.54 -7.28
C GLN A 96 -6.59 -1.66 -8.28
N PRO A 97 -7.61 -2.38 -8.80
CA PRO A 97 -7.42 -3.33 -9.88
C PRO A 97 -6.79 -2.66 -11.11
N GLY A 98 -5.76 -3.28 -11.68
CA GLY A 98 -4.95 -2.75 -12.78
C GLY A 98 -3.73 -1.94 -12.35
N ASP A 99 -3.56 -1.65 -11.06
CA ASP A 99 -2.36 -0.96 -10.57
C ASP A 99 -1.12 -1.87 -10.75
N LYS A 100 -0.08 -1.33 -11.40
CA LYS A 100 1.25 -1.95 -11.44
C LYS A 100 1.97 -1.67 -10.14
N VAL A 101 2.51 -2.72 -9.51
CA VAL A 101 3.17 -2.65 -8.21
C VAL A 101 4.54 -3.30 -8.23
N ILE A 102 5.43 -2.78 -7.39
CA ILE A 102 6.74 -3.35 -7.10
C ILE A 102 6.61 -4.20 -5.84
N LEU A 103 7.06 -5.44 -5.90
CA LEU A 103 7.09 -6.35 -4.77
C LEU A 103 8.52 -6.72 -4.40
N LEU A 104 8.74 -6.89 -3.11
CA LEU A 104 9.97 -7.40 -2.52
C LEU A 104 9.69 -8.79 -1.94
N ARG A 105 10.26 -9.82 -2.56
CA ARG A 105 10.19 -11.18 -2.04
C ARG A 105 11.25 -11.35 -0.96
N MET A 106 10.80 -11.63 0.28
CA MET A 106 11.71 -11.86 1.40
C MET A 106 12.26 -13.29 1.39
N GLN A 107 13.53 -13.43 1.74
CA GLN A 107 14.21 -14.71 1.79
C GLN A 107 13.80 -15.51 3.04
N GLY A 108 13.55 -16.82 2.88
CA GLY A 108 13.16 -17.70 3.99
C GLY A 108 11.65 -17.93 4.13
N GLY A 109 10.83 -17.30 3.29
CA GLY A 109 9.36 -17.44 3.31
C GLY A 109 8.70 -17.27 1.94
N GLN A 110 7.37 -17.25 1.95
CA GLN A 110 6.52 -16.90 0.80
C GLN A 110 5.92 -15.49 0.97
N ASP A 111 6.58 -14.63 1.73
CA ASP A 111 6.10 -13.29 2.02
C ASP A 111 6.60 -12.30 0.97
N TYR A 112 5.69 -11.46 0.51
CA TYR A 112 5.94 -10.44 -0.49
C TYR A 112 5.49 -9.10 0.05
N LEU A 113 6.44 -8.18 0.23
CA LEU A 113 6.16 -6.81 0.61
C LEU A 113 5.87 -5.98 -0.64
N ILE A 114 4.70 -5.36 -0.70
CA ILE A 114 4.41 -4.38 -1.77
C ILE A 114 5.15 -3.09 -1.40
N LEU A 115 6.14 -2.69 -2.19
CA LEU A 115 6.95 -1.51 -1.92
C LEU A 115 6.21 -0.23 -2.31
N ASP A 116 5.78 -0.15 -3.56
CA ASP A 116 5.04 1.00 -4.08
C ASP A 116 4.33 0.68 -5.41
N LYS A 117 3.50 1.62 -5.88
CA LYS A 117 2.89 1.62 -7.22
C LYS A 117 3.86 2.20 -8.25
N VAL A 118 3.92 1.57 -9.42
CA VAL A 118 4.67 2.07 -10.56
C VAL A 118 3.84 3.12 -11.29
N VAL A 119 4.42 4.29 -11.53
CA VAL A 119 3.81 5.33 -12.37
C VAL A 119 4.46 5.26 -13.75
N GLU A 120 3.68 4.98 -14.78
CA GLU A 120 4.14 5.14 -16.17
C GLU A 120 4.01 6.63 -16.55
N GLY A 121 5.15 7.25 -16.88
CA GLY A 121 5.24 8.65 -17.29
C GLY A 121 5.13 8.85 -18.79
#